data_AF-A0A5J6LMQ8-F1
#
_entry.id   AF-A0A5J6LMQ8-F1
#
_cell.length_a   1.000
_cell.length_b   1.000
_cell.length_c   1.000
_cell.angle_alpha   90.00
_cell.angle_beta   90.00
_cell.angle_gamma   90.00
#
_symmetry.space_group_name_H-M   'P 1'
#
loop_
_entity.id
_entity.type
_entity.pdbx_description
1 polymer ?
#
loop_
_entity_poly.entity_id
_entity_poly.type
_entity_poly.pdbx_seq_one_letter_code
_entity_poly.pdbx_strand_id
1 'polypeptide(L)' 'MNEWQKRFVKEYHELRGRFAKLDEMIQRYEKGQLEFEPKCPIDLLKRQRSIMWEYLSTLEQRARIEEVKL' A
#
# COMPACT_ATOMS: atom_id res chain seq x y z
N MET A 1 -4.14 -24.02 2.59
CA MET A 1 -3.59 -22.77 3.12
C MET A 1 -3.81 -22.74 4.62
N ASN A 2 -2.74 -22.75 5.41
CA ASN A 2 -2.82 -22.71 6.87
C ASN A 2 -3.28 -21.33 7.37
N GLU A 3 -3.59 -21.21 8.65
CA GLU A 3 -4.12 -19.96 9.23
C GLU A 3 -3.15 -18.78 9.11
N TRP A 4 -1.83 -19.01 9.18
CA TRP A 4 -0.87 -17.92 9.04
C TRP A 4 -0.79 -17.41 7.60
N GLN A 5 -0.85 -18.30 6.61
CA GLN A 5 -0.88 -17.93 5.19
C GLN A 5 -2.13 -17.11 4.87
N LYS A 6 -3.29 -17.46 5.44
CA LYS A 6 -4.53 -16.66 5.31
C LYS A 6 -4.36 -15.23 5.83
N ARG A 7 -3.75 -15.08 7.00
CA ARG A 7 -3.45 -13.76 7.57
C ARG A 7 -2.45 -12.98 6.70
N PHE A 8 -1.43 -13.66 6.18
CA PHE A 8 -0.42 -13.06 5.29
C PHE A 8 -1.03 -12.54 3.99
N VAL A 9 -1.85 -13.34 3.30
CA VAL A 9 -2.54 -12.93 2.08
C VAL A 9 -3.51 -11.78 2.37
N LYS A 10 -4.26 -11.84 3.47
CA LYS A 10 -5.15 -10.76 3.89
C LYS A 10 -4.38 -9.46 4.12
N GLU A 11 -3.27 -9.51 4.84
CA GLU A 11 -2.42 -8.35 5.10
C GLU A 11 -1.93 -7.70 3.80
N TYR A 12 -1.41 -8.49 2.87
CA TYR A 12 -0.95 -8.00 1.57
C TYR A 12 -2.06 -7.27 0.81
N HIS A 13 -3.26 -7.87 0.69
CA HIS A 13 -4.36 -7.27 -0.06
C HIS A 13 -4.94 -6.02 0.63
N GLU A 14 -5.03 -6.02 1.96
CA GLU A 14 -5.46 -4.84 2.72
C GLU A 14 -4.48 -3.68 2.55
N LEU A 15 -3.17 -3.95 2.65
CA LEU A 15 -2.12 -2.96 2.42
C LEU A 15 -2.15 -2.43 0.99
N ARG A 16 -2.28 -3.32 -0.01
CA ARG A 16 -2.33 -2.96 -1.43
C ARG A 16 -3.54 -2.07 -1.74
N GLY A 17 -4.70 -2.39 -1.16
CA GLY A 17 -5.90 -1.58 -1.29
C GLY A 17 -5.75 -0.18 -0.68
N ARG A 18 -5.11 -0.07 0.50
CA ARG A 18 -4.80 1.23 1.11
C ARG A 18 -3.78 2.02 0.30
N PHE A 19 -2.74 1.34 -0.21
CA PHE A 19 -1.71 1.94 -1.05
C PHE A 19 -2.32 2.54 -2.31
N ALA A 20 -3.18 1.78 -3.03
CA ALA A 20 -3.81 2.25 -4.25
C ALA A 20 -4.65 3.52 -4.04
N LYS A 21 -5.43 3.57 -2.95
CA LYS A 21 -6.23 4.76 -2.61
C LYS A 21 -5.36 5.97 -2.27
N LEU A 22 -4.28 5.76 -1.52
CA LEU A 22 -3.35 6.83 -1.17
C LEU A 22 -2.60 7.34 -2.40
N ASP A 23 -2.14 6.43 -3.26
CA ASP A 23 -1.48 6.76 -4.53
C ASP A 23 -2.40 7.56 -5.45
N GLU A 24 -3.65 7.12 -5.62
CA GLU A 24 -4.65 7.87 -6.39
C GLU A 24 -4.88 9.27 -5.83
N MET A 25 -5.02 9.40 -4.51
CA MET A 25 -5.20 10.70 -3.85
C MET A 25 -4.01 11.63 -4.11
N ILE A 26 -2.78 11.11 -4.02
CA ILE A 26 -1.55 11.87 -4.28
C ILE A 26 -1.47 12.28 -5.75
N GLN A 27 -1.78 11.38 -6.70
CA GLN A 27 -1.80 11.72 -8.12
C GLN A 27 -2.82 12.82 -8.44
N ARG A 28 -4.02 12.79 -7.82
CA ARG A 28 -5.02 13.84 -7.96
C ARG A 28 -4.50 15.17 -7.38
N TYR A 29 -3.84 15.15 -6.23
CA TYR A 29 -3.22 16.33 -5.63
C TYR A 29 -2.17 16.93 -6.56
N GLU A 30 -1.26 16.13 -7.10
CA GLU A 30 -0.17 16.58 -7.99
C GLU A 30 -0.69 17.16 -9.31
N LYS A 31 -1.86 16.72 -9.76
CA LYS A 31 -2.55 17.26 -10.95
C LYS A 31 -3.40 18.51 -10.65
N GLY A 32 -3.49 18.95 -9.40
CA GLY A 32 -4.42 20.01 -8.99
C GLY A 32 -5.90 19.63 -9.11
N GLN A 33 -6.20 18.33 -9.10
CA GLN A 33 -7.55 17.75 -9.28
C GLN A 33 -8.15 17.23 -7.97
N LEU A 34 -7.46 17.42 -6.83
CA LEU A 34 -7.98 17.00 -5.54
C LEU A 34 -9.01 18.03 -5.05
N GLU A 35 -10.24 17.59 -4.82
CA GLU A 35 -11.37 18.45 -4.43
C GLU A 35 -11.29 18.95 -2.98
N PHE A 36 -10.26 18.55 -2.23
CA PHE A 36 -10.06 18.96 -0.85
C PHE A 36 -8.58 19.22 -0.54
N GLU A 37 -8.34 20.02 0.49
CA GLU A 37 -6.99 20.23 1.02
C GLU A 37 -6.68 19.18 2.10
N PRO A 38 -5.62 18.37 1.94
CA PRO A 38 -5.20 17.43 2.98
C PRO A 38 -4.76 18.20 4.24
N LYS A 39 -5.31 17.83 5.40
CA LYS A 39 -4.81 18.34 6.70
C LYS A 39 -3.39 17.87 7.01
N CYS A 40 -2.99 16.74 6.43
CA CYS A 40 -1.65 16.17 6.55
C CYS A 40 -0.75 16.77 5.47
N PRO A 41 0.49 17.20 5.79
CA PRO A 41 1.44 17.63 4.78
C PRO A 41 1.59 16.59 3.67
N ILE A 42 1.51 17.04 2.41
CA ILE A 42 1.54 16.11 1.27
C ILE A 42 2.81 15.26 1.24
N ASP A 43 3.94 15.80 1.66
CA ASP A 43 5.21 15.08 1.70
C ASP A 43 5.20 13.91 2.69
N LEU A 44 4.46 14.05 3.81
CA LEU A 44 4.29 12.95 4.76
C LEU A 44 3.41 11.85 4.16
N LEU A 45 2.38 12.21 3.40
CA LEU A 45 1.55 11.24 2.65
C LEU A 45 2.37 10.53 1.55
N LYS A 46 3.23 11.26 0.83
CA LYS A 46 4.15 10.67 -0.16
C LYS A 46 5.15 9.72 0.49
N ARG A 47 5.67 10.07 1.66
CA ARG A 47 6.53 9.19 2.46
C ARG A 47 5.78 7.93 2.90
N GLN A 48 4.56 8.08 3.41
CA GLN A 48 3.70 6.95 3.78
C GLN A 48 3.48 6.02 2.58
N ARG A 49 3.11 6.56 1.41
CA ARG A 49 2.95 5.78 0.18
C ARG A 49 4.22 4.98 -0.18
N SER A 50 5.38 5.62 -0.08
CA SER A 50 6.67 4.99 -0.41
C SER A 50 6.99 3.82 0.54
N ILE A 51 6.77 4.00 1.85
CA ILE A 51 6.95 2.93 2.84
C ILE A 51 5.98 1.77 2.58
N MET A 52 4.72 2.06 2.23
CA MET A 52 3.74 1.03 1.90
C MET A 52 4.16 0.22 0.66
N TRP A 53 4.73 0.86 -0.35
CA TRP A 53 5.27 0.19 -1.53
C TRP A 53 6.46 -0.73 -1.18
N GLU A 54 7.41 -0.24 -0.38
CA GLU A 54 8.55 -1.03 0.10
C GLU A 54 8.07 -2.26 0.89
N TYR A 55 7.04 -2.08 1.74
CA TYR A 55 6.49 -3.19 2.50
C TYR A 55 5.73 -4.19 1.62
N LEU A 56 4.95 -3.74 0.63
CA LEU A 56 4.35 -4.63 -0.37
C LEU A 56 5.41 -5.46 -1.11
N SER A 57 6.51 -4.83 -1.55
CA SER A 57 7.62 -5.54 -2.19
C SER A 57 8.25 -6.59 -1.27
N THR A 58 8.36 -6.29 0.02
CA THR A 58 8.84 -7.25 1.03
C THR A 58 7.89 -8.44 1.16
N LEU A 59 6.57 -8.19 1.21
CA LEU A 59 5.55 -9.25 1.26
C LEU A 59 5.55 -10.10 -0.01
N GLU A 60 5.74 -9.52 -1.19
CA GLU A 60 5.86 -10.27 -2.44
C GLU A 60 7.09 -11.18 -2.45
N GLN A 61 8.23 -10.70 -1.98
CA GLN A 61 9.45 -11.51 -1.86
C GLN A 61 9.27 -12.65 -0.87
N ARG A 62 8.68 -12.36 0.30
CA ARG A 62 8.34 -13.39 1.30
C ARG A 62 7.37 -14.43 0.75
N ALA A 63 6.33 -14.03 0.02
CA ALA A 63 5.42 -14.97 -0.63
C ALA A 63 6.14 -15.94 -1.59
N ARG A 64 7.15 -15.46 -2.33
CA ARG A 64 7.96 -16.33 -3.21
C ARG A 64 8.82 -17.32 -2.42
N ILE A 65 9.46 -16.86 -1.33
CA ILE A 65 10.34 -17.69 -0.50
C ILE A 65 9.55 -18.72 0.32
N GLU A 66 8.42 -18.29 0.89
CA GLU A 66 7.57 -19.09 1.77
C GLU A 66 6.49 -19.86 0.99
N GLU A 67 6.55 -19.84 -0.35
CA GLU A 67 5.62 -20.53 -1.28
C GLU A 67 4.13 -20.21 -1.02
N VAL A 68 3.84 -18.94 -0.70
CA VAL A 68 2.49 -18.44 -0.46
C VAL A 68 1.91 -17.80 -1.72
N LYS A 69 0.74 -18.25 -2.15
CA LYS A 69 0.00 -17.63 -3.25
C LYS A 69 -0.73 -16.38 -2.77
N LEU A 70 -0.29 -15.21 -3.25
CA LEU A 70 -0.95 -13.91 -3.08
C LEU A 70 -2.13 -13.73 -4.05
#